data_AF-A0A2S6IJZ0-F1
#
_entry.id   AF-A0A2S6IJZ0-F1
#
_cell.length_a   1.000
_cell.length_b   1.000
_cell.length_c   1.000
_cell.angle_alpha   90.00
_cell.angle_beta   90.00
_cell.angle_gamma   90.00
#
_symmetry.space_group_name_H-M   'P 1'
#
loop_
_entity.id
_entity.type
_entity.pdbx_description
1 polymer ?
#
loop_
_entity_poly.entity_id
_entity_poly.type
_entity_poly.pdbx_seq_one_letter_code
_entity_poly.pdbx_strand_id
1 'polypeptide(L)'
;MNLDTLKPQITDIINNNVDVKKTMQSICDLLQSNIDTYNWVGFYMAHQSEPTLHLWSQAGIPTDHLVIPFGKGICGQVAVSNSNFVVEDVHAQDNYIACSIHVKSEVVIPMFKDGKNIGQIDIDSNTINAFNESDERFLEWINVQVATLL
;
A
#
# COMPACT_ATOMS: atom_id res chain seq x y z
N MET A 1 18.54 1.73 2.56
CA MET A 1 18.64 0.57 1.65
C MET A 1 18.38 1.06 0.23
N ASN A 2 18.96 0.45 -0.82
CA ASN A 2 18.58 0.77 -2.19
C ASN A 2 17.37 -0.09 -2.59
N LEU A 3 16.20 0.53 -2.81
CA LEU A 3 14.96 -0.16 -3.16
C LEU A 3 15.09 -1.03 -4.41
N ASP A 4 15.97 -0.65 -5.35
CA ASP A 4 16.21 -1.42 -6.58
C ASP A 4 16.72 -2.84 -6.32
N THR A 5 17.37 -3.11 -5.17
CA THR A 5 17.85 -4.46 -4.85
C THR A 5 16.72 -5.45 -4.52
N LEU A 6 15.52 -4.95 -4.26
CA LEU A 6 14.33 -5.78 -4.00
C LEU A 6 13.57 -6.13 -5.28
N LYS A 7 13.75 -5.38 -6.38
CA LYS A 7 13.03 -5.62 -7.64
C LYS A 7 13.21 -7.05 -8.19
N PRO A 8 14.42 -7.66 -8.21
CA PRO A 8 14.57 -9.03 -8.66
C PRO A 8 13.81 -10.03 -7.77
N GLN A 9 13.85 -9.84 -6.45
CA GLN A 9 13.14 -10.71 -5.49
C GLN A 9 11.62 -10.63 -5.67
N ILE A 10 11.08 -9.43 -5.87
CA ILE A 10 9.66 -9.22 -6.15
C ILE A 10 9.27 -9.87 -7.48
N THR A 11 10.10 -9.73 -8.51
CA THR A 11 9.89 -10.35 -9.83
C THR A 11 9.86 -11.88 -9.69
N ASP A 12 10.76 -12.46 -8.91
CA ASP A 12 10.78 -13.90 -8.63
C ASP A 12 9.55 -14.37 -7.86
N ILE A 13 9.09 -13.61 -6.86
CA ILE A 13 7.85 -13.90 -6.11
C ILE A 13 6.65 -13.95 -7.06
N ILE A 14 6.55 -12.99 -7.98
CA ILE A 14 5.44 -12.88 -8.94
C ILE A 14 5.47 -14.01 -9.97
N ASN A 15 6.65 -14.34 -10.50
CA ASN A 15 6.79 -15.37 -11.54
C ASN A 15 6.57 -16.81 -11.02
N ASN A 16 6.82 -17.05 -9.74
CA ASN A 16 6.77 -18.40 -9.16
C ASN A 16 5.48 -18.72 -8.40
N ASN A 17 4.52 -17.79 -8.35
CA ASN A 17 3.31 -17.96 -7.56
C ASN A 17 2.06 -17.83 -8.44
N VAL A 18 1.11 -18.75 -8.23
CA VAL A 18 -0.16 -18.79 -8.97
C VAL A 18 -1.32 -18.17 -8.19
N ASP A 19 -1.12 -17.92 -6.89
CA ASP A 19 -2.12 -17.35 -5.99
C ASP A 19 -1.80 -15.88 -5.73
N VAL A 20 -2.67 -15.00 -6.23
CA VAL A 20 -2.46 -13.54 -6.16
C VAL A 20 -2.37 -13.05 -4.71
N LYS A 21 -3.22 -13.57 -3.83
CA LYS A 21 -3.26 -13.14 -2.43
C LYS A 21 -2.00 -13.58 -1.68
N LYS A 22 -1.51 -14.79 -1.95
CA LYS A 22 -0.21 -15.25 -1.41
C LYS A 22 0.96 -14.44 -1.97
N THR A 23 0.90 -14.05 -3.23
CA THR A 23 1.92 -13.22 -3.88
C THR A 23 2.00 -11.86 -3.21
N MET A 24 0.86 -11.17 -3.05
CA MET A 24 0.75 -9.90 -2.32
C MET A 24 1.27 -10.03 -0.89
N GLN A 25 0.92 -11.11 -0.19
CA GLN A 25 1.41 -11.36 1.17
C GLN A 25 2.94 -11.47 1.22
N SER A 26 3.55 -12.26 0.32
CA SER A 26 5.01 -12.37 0.26
C SER A 26 5.70 -11.05 -0.06
N ILE A 27 5.07 -10.18 -0.87
CA ILE A 27 5.57 -8.83 -1.12
C ILE A 27 5.49 -7.97 0.15
N CYS A 28 4.35 -7.97 0.86
CA CYS A 28 4.22 -7.27 2.15
C CYS A 28 5.31 -7.69 3.13
N ASP A 29 5.52 -9.00 3.30
CA ASP A 29 6.52 -9.55 4.21
C ASP A 29 7.94 -9.14 3.82
N LEU A 30 8.27 -9.20 2.51
CA LEU A 30 9.57 -8.80 1.99
C LEU A 30 9.84 -7.31 2.25
N LEU A 31 8.87 -6.43 1.95
CA LEU A 31 9.03 -4.99 2.12
C LEU A 31 9.22 -4.63 3.60
N GLN A 32 8.32 -5.13 4.46
CA GLN A 32 8.35 -4.85 5.90
C GLN A 32 9.63 -5.37 6.57
N SER A 33 10.17 -6.51 6.11
CA SER A 33 11.37 -7.11 6.70
C SER A 33 12.68 -6.48 6.24
N ASN A 34 12.67 -5.71 5.13
CA ASN A 34 13.89 -5.17 4.53
C ASN A 34 13.97 -3.65 4.59
N ILE A 35 12.86 -2.94 4.75
CA ILE A 35 12.84 -1.48 4.78
C ILE A 35 12.45 -1.02 6.20
N ASP A 36 13.44 -0.57 6.97
CA ASP A 36 13.28 -0.22 8.40
C ASP A 36 12.15 0.78 8.69
N THR A 37 11.86 1.67 7.73
CA THR A 37 10.81 2.69 7.85
C THR A 37 9.42 2.16 7.53
N TYR A 38 9.28 0.98 6.91
CA TYR A 38 7.98 0.41 6.54
C TYR A 38 7.48 -0.44 7.70
N ASN A 39 6.72 0.17 8.62
CA ASN A 39 6.28 -0.49 9.85
C ASN A 39 4.99 -1.29 9.67
N TRP A 40 4.14 -0.86 8.74
CA TRP A 40 3.01 -1.63 8.22
C TRP A 40 2.99 -1.54 6.71
N VAL A 41 2.67 -2.63 6.04
CA VAL A 41 2.56 -2.71 4.57
C VAL A 41 1.34 -3.52 4.24
N GLY A 42 0.45 -3.05 3.37
CA GLY A 42 -0.73 -3.81 2.97
C GLY A 42 -1.26 -3.50 1.59
N PHE A 43 -2.05 -4.44 1.08
CA PHE A 43 -2.81 -4.30 -0.16
C PHE A 43 -4.31 -4.27 0.14
N TYR A 44 -4.95 -3.20 -0.30
CA TYR A 44 -6.39 -3.04 -0.28
C TYR A 44 -6.95 -3.16 -1.69
N MET A 45 -8.00 -3.95 -1.89
CA MET A 45 -8.64 -4.12 -3.18
C MET A 45 -9.96 -3.35 -3.28
N ALA A 46 -10.16 -2.68 -4.41
CA ALA A 46 -11.33 -1.86 -4.65
C ALA A 46 -12.54 -2.73 -5.01
N HIS A 47 -13.62 -2.60 -4.24
CA HIS A 47 -14.92 -3.15 -4.58
C HIS A 47 -15.78 -2.00 -5.14
N GLN A 48 -15.96 -1.95 -6.46
CA GLN A 48 -16.59 -0.79 -7.12
C GLN A 48 -18.13 -0.76 -6.98
N SER A 49 -18.77 -1.93 -6.86
CA SER A 49 -20.24 -2.05 -6.70
C SER A 49 -20.71 -1.58 -5.32
N GLU A 50 -19.85 -1.69 -4.31
CA GLU A 50 -20.03 -1.13 -2.97
C GLU A 50 -18.74 -0.37 -2.64
N PRO A 51 -18.71 0.97 -2.83
CA PRO A 51 -17.49 1.78 -2.94
C PRO A 51 -16.64 1.73 -1.66
N THR A 52 -15.88 0.64 -1.54
CA THR A 52 -15.13 0.21 -0.36
C THR A 52 -13.84 -0.46 -0.79
N LEU A 53 -12.83 -0.36 0.05
CA LEU A 53 -11.56 -1.04 -0.04
C LEU A 53 -11.56 -2.22 0.92
N HIS A 54 -11.05 -3.37 0.50
CA HIS A 54 -11.01 -4.61 1.30
C HIS A 54 -9.58 -5.07 1.48
N LEU A 55 -9.13 -5.25 2.72
CA LEU A 55 -7.77 -5.69 3.01
C LEU A 55 -7.57 -7.13 2.51
N TRP A 56 -6.59 -7.32 1.63
CA TRP A 56 -6.22 -8.66 1.13
C TRP A 56 -5.00 -9.21 1.85
N SER A 57 -3.97 -8.40 2.00
CA SER A 57 -2.68 -8.84 2.54
C SER A 57 -2.07 -7.75 3.39
N GLN A 58 -1.36 -8.12 4.45
CA GLN A 58 -0.65 -7.18 5.30
C GLN A 58 0.56 -7.79 6.00
N ALA A 59 1.57 -6.98 6.26
CA ALA A 59 2.69 -7.26 7.15
C ALA A 59 2.84 -6.12 8.17
N GLY A 60 3.21 -6.46 9.40
CA GLY A 60 3.20 -5.53 10.53
C GLY A 60 2.08 -5.83 11.53
N ILE A 61 1.75 -4.86 12.37
CA ILE A 61 0.72 -5.03 13.42
C ILE A 61 -0.65 -5.17 12.74
N PRO A 62 -1.48 -6.18 13.09
CA PRO A 62 -2.84 -6.30 12.55
C PRO A 62 -3.68 -5.04 12.72
N THR A 63 -4.38 -4.65 11.66
CA THR A 63 -5.31 -3.51 11.64
C THR A 63 -6.76 -3.95 11.74
N ASP A 64 -7.59 -3.15 12.41
CA ASP A 64 -9.05 -3.32 12.44
C ASP A 64 -9.73 -2.78 11.16
N HIS A 65 -8.99 -2.05 10.32
CA HIS A 65 -9.49 -1.44 9.08
C HIS A 65 -9.59 -2.46 7.94
N LEU A 66 -10.32 -3.55 8.13
CA LEU A 66 -10.47 -4.60 7.12
C LEU A 66 -11.29 -4.13 5.90
N VAL A 67 -12.20 -3.18 6.11
CA VAL A 67 -13.03 -2.55 5.08
C VAL A 67 -13.03 -1.04 5.27
N ILE A 68 -12.66 -0.29 4.23
CA ILE A 68 -12.56 1.18 4.28
C ILE A 68 -13.49 1.78 3.21
N PRO A 69 -14.49 2.59 3.55
CA PRO A 69 -15.31 3.29 2.56
C PRO A 69 -14.50 4.28 1.73
N PHE A 70 -14.83 4.43 0.45
CA PHE A 70 -14.23 5.47 -0.38
C PHE A 70 -14.48 6.87 0.22
N GLY A 71 -13.49 7.75 0.12
CA GLY A 71 -13.46 9.08 0.71
C GLY A 71 -13.21 9.14 2.22
N LYS A 72 -13.06 7.99 2.91
CA LYS A 72 -12.77 7.92 4.35
C LYS A 72 -11.30 7.63 4.62
N GLY A 73 -10.63 8.47 5.40
CA GLY A 73 -9.20 8.36 5.67
C GLY A 73 -8.35 8.67 4.44
N ILE A 74 -7.04 8.48 4.54
CA ILE A 74 -6.10 8.69 3.42
C ILE A 74 -6.35 7.65 2.34
N CYS A 75 -6.41 6.37 2.72
CA CYS A 75 -6.77 5.26 1.84
C CYS A 75 -8.05 5.51 1.03
N GLY A 76 -9.15 5.91 1.68
CA GLY A 76 -10.40 6.18 0.96
C GLY A 76 -10.31 7.42 0.06
N GLN A 77 -9.55 8.45 0.43
CA GLN A 77 -9.32 9.62 -0.44
C GLN A 77 -8.59 9.22 -1.72
N VAL A 78 -7.57 8.37 -1.63
CA VAL A 78 -6.85 7.85 -2.80
C VAL A 78 -7.76 7.04 -3.73
N ALA A 79 -8.64 6.22 -3.16
CA ALA A 79 -9.64 5.49 -3.95
C ALA A 79 -10.58 6.40 -4.76
N VAL A 80 -10.79 7.64 -4.32
CA VAL A 80 -11.60 8.64 -5.04
C VAL A 80 -10.75 9.49 -6.00
N SER A 81 -9.59 9.95 -5.54
CA SER A 81 -8.73 10.87 -6.29
C SER A 81 -7.94 10.19 -7.39
N ASN A 82 -7.75 8.86 -7.31
CA ASN A 82 -6.91 8.09 -8.24
C ASN A 82 -5.48 8.65 -8.35
N SER A 83 -5.00 9.29 -7.29
CA SER A 83 -3.70 9.94 -7.23
C SER A 83 -2.93 9.43 -6.03
N ASN A 84 -1.61 9.30 -6.17
CA ASN A 84 -0.72 8.98 -5.07
C ASN A 84 -0.88 10.00 -3.94
N PHE A 85 -0.75 9.53 -2.70
CA PHE A 85 -0.79 10.41 -1.54
C PHE A 85 0.37 10.04 -0.62
N VAL A 86 1.29 10.98 -0.46
CA VAL A 86 2.38 10.92 0.53
C VAL A 86 2.07 11.89 1.65
N VAL A 87 1.97 11.38 2.87
CA VAL A 87 1.71 12.17 4.08
C VAL A 87 2.95 12.19 4.94
N GLU A 88 3.63 13.33 4.99
CA GLU A 88 4.85 13.50 5.79
C GLU A 88 4.58 13.45 7.30
N ASP A 89 3.44 13.98 7.73
CA ASP A 89 2.95 13.93 9.12
C ASP A 89 1.44 13.70 9.15
N VAL A 90 1.00 12.53 9.61
CA VAL A 90 -0.42 12.17 9.68
C VAL A 90 -1.19 13.01 10.69
N HIS A 91 -0.52 13.55 11.72
CA HIS A 91 -1.17 14.41 12.71
C HIS A 91 -1.49 15.81 12.15
N ALA A 92 -0.88 16.19 11.03
CA ALA A 92 -1.18 17.43 10.33
C ALA A 92 -2.38 17.29 9.36
N GLN A 93 -2.97 16.10 9.22
CA GLN A 93 -4.06 15.84 8.28
C GLN A 93 -5.44 15.89 8.96
N ASP A 94 -6.29 16.81 8.51
CA ASP A 94 -7.64 17.03 9.07
C ASP A 94 -8.61 15.84 8.91
N ASN A 95 -8.36 14.97 7.92
CA ASN A 95 -9.20 13.82 7.59
C ASN A 95 -8.52 12.48 7.87
N TYR A 96 -7.53 12.46 8.79
CA TYR A 96 -6.85 11.23 9.17
C TYR A 96 -7.75 10.33 10.02
N ILE A 97 -7.92 9.08 9.60
CA ILE A 97 -8.49 8.03 10.43
C ILE A 97 -7.30 7.27 10.99
N ALA A 98 -6.98 7.51 12.26
CA ALA A 98 -5.83 6.88 12.87
C ALA A 98 -6.03 5.36 13.01
N CYS A 99 -5.26 4.59 12.25
CA CYS A 99 -5.13 3.15 12.43
C CYS A 99 -4.38 2.80 13.73
N SER A 100 -3.43 3.64 14.14
CA SER A 100 -2.61 3.46 15.33
C SER A 100 -2.02 4.78 15.80
N ILE A 101 -1.83 4.92 17.12
CA ILE A 101 -1.17 6.09 17.73
C ILE A 101 0.31 6.21 17.40
N HIS A 102 0.91 5.16 16.81
CA HIS A 102 2.33 5.12 16.51
C HIS A 102 2.67 5.61 15.10
N VAL A 103 1.69 5.59 14.19
CA VAL A 103 1.86 6.02 12.80
C VAL A 103 2.09 7.53 12.76
N LYS A 104 3.11 7.94 12.01
CA LYS A 104 3.53 9.33 11.86
C LYS A 104 3.57 9.77 10.41
N SER A 105 3.85 8.88 9.47
CA SER A 105 3.71 9.15 8.03
C SER A 105 3.05 7.96 7.35
N GLU A 106 2.40 8.23 6.21
CA GLU A 106 1.71 7.22 5.40
C GLU A 106 1.98 7.50 3.91
N VAL A 107 2.11 6.45 3.10
CA VAL A 107 2.09 6.55 1.64
C VAL A 107 1.10 5.56 1.06
N VAL A 108 0.20 6.05 0.23
CA VAL A 108 -0.81 5.24 -0.45
C VAL A 108 -0.70 5.45 -1.95
N ILE A 109 -0.46 4.35 -2.68
CA ILE A 109 -0.32 4.34 -4.13
C ILE A 109 -1.46 3.52 -4.74
N PRO A 110 -2.34 4.11 -5.57
CA PRO A 110 -3.40 3.40 -6.26
C PRO A 110 -2.84 2.41 -7.31
N MET A 111 -3.53 1.29 -7.46
CA MET A 111 -3.23 0.22 -8.41
C MET A 111 -4.27 0.24 -9.53
N PHE A 112 -3.79 0.27 -10.77
CA PHE A 112 -4.66 0.32 -11.95
C PHE A 112 -4.50 -0.90 -12.85
N LYS A 113 -5.62 -1.33 -13.42
CA LYS A 113 -5.65 -2.24 -14.58
C LYS A 113 -6.71 -1.77 -15.57
N ASP A 114 -6.36 -1.74 -16.85
CA ASP A 114 -7.23 -1.31 -17.95
C ASP A 114 -7.88 0.07 -17.70
N GLY A 115 -7.13 1.00 -17.11
CA GLY A 115 -7.59 2.35 -16.77
C GLY A 115 -8.54 2.42 -15.58
N LYS A 116 -8.76 1.32 -14.85
CA LYS A 116 -9.62 1.27 -13.65
C LYS A 116 -8.78 1.08 -12.39
N ASN A 117 -9.12 1.81 -11.34
CA ASN A 117 -8.57 1.58 -10.01
C ASN A 117 -9.13 0.26 -9.46
N ILE A 118 -8.23 -0.69 -9.22
CA ILE A 118 -8.54 -2.03 -8.72
C ILE A 118 -8.09 -2.24 -7.27
N GLY A 119 -7.39 -1.27 -6.68
CA GLY A 119 -6.87 -1.37 -5.33
C GLY A 119 -5.76 -0.37 -5.07
N GLN A 120 -4.97 -0.61 -4.04
CA GLN A 120 -3.83 0.21 -3.66
C GLN A 120 -2.87 -0.55 -2.76
N ILE A 121 -1.61 -0.13 -2.76
CA ILE A 121 -0.65 -0.45 -1.72
C ILE A 121 -0.63 0.71 -0.73
N ASP A 122 -0.64 0.38 0.56
CA ASP A 122 -0.65 1.30 1.69
C ASP A 122 0.48 0.94 2.65
N ILE A 123 1.23 1.95 3.09
CA ILE A 123 2.40 1.78 3.96
C ILE A 123 2.41 2.85 5.04
N ASP A 124 2.45 2.40 6.29
CA ASP A 124 2.61 3.26 7.45
C ASP A 124 4.06 3.24 7.97
N SER A 125 4.50 4.39 8.46
CA SER A 125 5.75 4.53 9.21
C SER A 125 5.53 5.18 10.57
N ASN A 126 6.28 4.72 11.58
CA ASN A 126 6.41 5.35 12.89
C ASN A 126 7.41 6.52 12.88
N THR A 127 7.97 6.85 11.71
CA THR A 127 8.89 7.97 11.46
C THR A 127 8.15 9.07 10.70
N ILE A 128 8.37 10.34 11.06
CA ILE A 128 7.86 11.49 10.30
C ILE A 128 8.67 11.60 8.99
N ASN A 129 8.02 11.96 7.90
CA ASN A 129 8.65 12.17 6.59
C ASN A 129 9.49 10.97 6.14
N ALA A 130 8.93 9.76 6.27
CA ALA A 130 9.64 8.52 5.98
C ALA A 130 9.74 8.21 4.47
N PHE A 131 8.89 8.83 3.65
CA PHE A 131 8.72 8.50 2.24
C PHE A 131 9.19 9.66 1.36
N ASN A 132 9.84 9.32 0.26
CA ASN A 132 10.28 10.27 -0.75
C ASN A 132 9.89 9.79 -2.16
N GLU A 133 10.25 10.55 -3.18
CA GLU A 133 9.94 10.25 -4.59
C GLU A 133 10.48 8.87 -5.07
N SER A 134 11.54 8.34 -4.45
CA SER A 134 12.04 6.99 -4.78
C SER A 134 11.14 5.89 -4.23
N ASP A 135 10.55 6.08 -3.04
CA ASP A 135 9.56 5.18 -2.46
C ASP A 135 8.30 5.17 -3.33
N GLU A 136 7.77 6.34 -3.67
CA GLU A 136 6.60 6.50 -4.53
C GLU A 136 6.78 5.77 -5.88
N ARG A 137 7.86 6.04 -6.62
CA ARG A 137 8.16 5.38 -7.90
C ARG A 137 8.36 3.87 -7.76
N PHE A 138 8.93 3.42 -6.64
CA PHE A 138 9.14 2.01 -6.38
C PHE A 138 7.80 1.30 -6.13
N LEU A 139 6.92 1.89 -5.34
CA LEU A 139 5.59 1.36 -5.03
C LEU A 139 4.67 1.38 -6.25
N GLU A 140 4.75 2.41 -7.09
CA GLU A 140 4.09 2.43 -8.42
C GLU A 140 4.54 1.24 -9.27
N TRP A 141 5.85 0.99 -9.33
CA TRP A 141 6.38 -0.16 -10.06
C TRP A 141 5.85 -1.48 -9.51
N ILE A 142 5.78 -1.65 -8.18
CA ILE A 142 5.19 -2.84 -7.55
C ILE A 142 3.73 -3.01 -7.97
N ASN A 143 2.93 -1.95 -7.90
CA ASN A 143 1.53 -1.99 -8.32
C ASN A 143 1.38 -2.41 -9.79
N VAL A 144 2.24 -1.92 -10.68
CA VAL A 144 2.26 -2.37 -12.08
C VAL A 144 2.56 -3.86 -12.19
N GLN A 145 3.51 -4.39 -11.43
CA GLN A 145 3.82 -5.84 -11.49
C GLN A 145 2.67 -6.68 -10.93
N VAL A 146 2.10 -6.29 -9.79
CA VAL A 146 1.00 -7.02 -9.14
C VAL A 146 -0.27 -6.99 -9.98
N ALA A 147 -0.58 -5.87 -10.65
CA ALA A 147 -1.73 -5.76 -11.55
C ALA A 147 -1.70 -6.74 -12.72
N THR A 148 -0.52 -7.25 -13.11
CA THR A 148 -0.42 -8.27 -14.17
C THR A 148 -1.08 -9.60 -13.79
N LEU A 149 -1.28 -9.85 -12.48
CA LEU A 149 -1.85 -11.08 -11.93
C LEU A 149 -3.39 -11.04 -11.77
N LEU A 150 -4.02 -9.87 -11.96
CA LEU A 150 -5.43 -9.62 -11.61
C LEU A 150 -6.33 -9.43 -12.84
#